data_AF-A0A0P9UCU0-F1
#
_entry.id   AF-A0A0P9UCU0-F1
#
_cell.length_a   1.000
_cell.length_b   1.000
_cell.length_c   1.000
_cell.angle_alpha   90.00
_cell.angle_beta   90.00
_cell.angle_gamma   90.00
#
_symmetry.space_group_name_H-M   'P 1'
#
loop_
_entity.id
_entity.type
_entity.pdbx_description
1 polymer ?
#
loop_
_entity_poly.entity_id
_entity_poly.type
_entity_poly.pdbx_seq_one_letter_code
_entity_poly.pdbx_strand_id
1 'polypeptide(L)'
;VEPTTQVTPIWSGTPYDTWQPVMPYLSELMPRSAFLNWVAETDAEDWGWLAVSTHPPQVVFEHLRSLTQVKMPDGAEVFFRFWDGRHIYPILEGLGEAAVEVLPVFDRYLINGRAL
;
A
#
# COMPACT_ATOMS: atom_id res chain seq x y z
N VAL A 1 -1.33 26.51 7.51
CA VAL A 1 -1.12 25.29 8.30
C VAL A 1 -1.61 24.16 7.43
N GLU A 2 -0.72 23.31 6.95
CA GLU A 2 -1.13 22.13 6.20
C GLU A 2 -1.98 21.27 7.16
N PRO A 3 -3.20 20.84 6.78
CA PRO A 3 -3.97 19.95 7.65
C PRO A 3 -3.12 18.70 7.91
N THR A 4 -3.08 18.26 9.16
CA THR A 4 -2.35 17.05 9.55
C THR A 4 -2.90 15.86 8.76
N THR A 5 -2.08 15.36 7.84
CA THR A 5 -2.26 14.08 7.16
C THR A 5 -2.42 12.99 8.22
N GLN A 6 -3.62 12.43 8.36
CA GLN A 6 -3.88 11.36 9.32
C GLN A 6 -3.28 10.06 8.79
N VAL A 7 -2.37 9.46 9.57
CA VAL A 7 -1.79 8.15 9.25
C VAL A 7 -2.52 7.07 10.03
N THR A 8 -2.94 6.01 9.35
CA THR A 8 -3.66 4.88 9.92
C THR A 8 -2.75 3.64 9.90
N PRO A 9 -2.37 3.07 11.06
CA PRO A 9 -1.52 1.88 11.12
C PRO A 9 -2.28 0.65 10.63
N ILE A 10 -1.78 -0.01 9.58
CA ILE A 10 -2.45 -1.14 8.91
C ILE A 10 -2.70 -2.30 9.87
N TRP A 11 -1.75 -2.63 10.75
CA TRP A 11 -1.88 -3.77 11.65
C TRP A 11 -2.66 -3.48 12.94
N SER A 12 -3.33 -2.32 13.02
CA SER A 12 -4.22 -2.02 14.14
C SER A 12 -5.31 -3.10 14.29
N GLY A 13 -5.49 -3.56 15.53
CA GLY A 13 -6.47 -4.61 15.84
C GLY A 13 -6.09 -6.00 15.31
N THR A 14 -4.82 -6.22 14.96
CA THR A 14 -4.25 -7.54 14.64
C THR A 14 -3.23 -7.93 15.71
N PRO A 15 -2.77 -9.20 15.77
CA PRO A 15 -1.68 -9.60 16.67
C PRO A 15 -0.34 -8.86 16.48
N TYR A 16 -0.19 -8.06 15.43
CA TYR A 16 1.03 -7.32 15.07
C TYR A 16 0.93 -5.81 15.35
N ASP A 17 -0.09 -5.36 16.07
CA ASP A 17 -0.34 -3.94 16.37
C ASP A 17 0.80 -3.23 17.13
N THR A 18 1.65 -4.00 17.81
CA THR A 18 2.83 -3.52 18.54
C THR A 18 4.12 -3.50 17.71
N TRP A 19 4.09 -3.86 16.42
CA TRP A 19 5.31 -3.92 15.59
C TRP A 19 5.64 -2.56 14.96
N GLN A 20 5.85 -1.52 15.79
CA GLN A 20 6.00 -0.15 15.29
C GLN A 20 7.16 0.07 14.30
N PRO A 21 8.35 -0.55 14.44
CA PRO A 21 9.47 -0.29 13.53
C PRO A 21 9.22 -0.69 12.07
N VAL A 22 8.24 -1.56 11.83
CA VAL A 22 7.92 -2.10 10.50
C VAL A 22 6.44 -1.93 10.13
N MET A 23 5.69 -1.17 10.93
CA MET A 23 4.27 -0.91 10.73
C MET A 23 4.03 -0.22 9.38
N PRO A 24 3.22 -0.79 8.47
CA PRO A 24 2.76 -0.07 7.30
C PRO A 24 1.68 0.95 7.70
N TYR A 25 1.66 2.09 7.01
CA TYR A 25 0.68 3.16 7.26
C TYR A 25 -0.10 3.47 5.98
N LEU A 26 -1.41 3.66 6.14
CA LEU A 26 -2.30 4.21 5.12
C LEU A 26 -2.57 5.68 5.41
N SER A 27 -2.52 6.51 4.39
CA SER A 27 -2.93 7.90 4.51
C SER A 27 -3.57 8.44 3.24
N GLU A 28 -4.60 9.26 3.42
CA GLU A 28 -5.21 10.00 2.31
C GLU A 28 -4.40 11.25 2.01
N LEU A 29 -4.06 11.45 0.74
CA LEU A 29 -3.31 12.61 0.28
C LEU A 29 -4.25 13.68 -0.25
N MET A 30 -4.03 14.91 0.20
CA MET A 30 -4.70 16.07 -0.37
C MET A 30 -4.21 16.33 -1.80
N PRO A 31 -5.09 16.74 -2.72
CA PRO A 31 -4.67 17.25 -4.01
C PRO A 31 -3.63 18.37 -3.82
N ARG A 32 -2.49 18.26 -4.51
CA ARG A 32 -1.36 19.23 -4.45
C ARG A 32 -0.61 19.26 -3.11
N SER A 33 -0.65 18.20 -2.31
CA SER A 33 0.27 18.06 -1.17
C SER A 33 1.73 18.20 -1.61
N ALA A 34 2.56 18.86 -0.78
CA ALA A 34 4.00 18.97 -1.03
C ALA A 34 4.68 17.59 -1.13
N PHE A 35 4.08 16.56 -0.51
CA PHE A 35 4.54 15.18 -0.63
C PHE A 35 4.54 14.68 -2.08
N LEU A 36 3.59 15.13 -2.92
CA LEU A 36 3.55 14.74 -4.34
C LEU A 36 4.74 15.28 -5.13
N ASN A 37 5.28 16.45 -4.75
CA ASN A 37 6.51 16.96 -5.36
C ASN A 37 7.71 16.08 -4.99
N TRP A 38 7.80 15.69 -3.71
CA TRP A 38 8.85 14.76 -3.27
C TRP A 38 8.77 13.41 -3.98
N VAL A 39 7.56 12.84 -4.11
CA VAL A 39 7.33 11.58 -4.85
C VAL A 39 7.79 11.69 -6.31
N ALA A 40 7.64 12.86 -6.95
CA ALA A 40 8.07 13.08 -8.32
C ALA A 40 9.60 13.19 -8.49
N GLU A 41 10.33 13.49 -7.41
CA GLU A 41 11.78 13.77 -7.43
C GLU A 41 12.63 12.68 -6.78
N THR A 42 12.04 11.86 -5.91
CA THR A 42 12.78 10.85 -5.13
C THR A 42 13.28 9.69 -6.00
N ASP A 43 14.47 9.19 -5.66
CA ASP A 43 15.05 7.95 -6.15
C ASP A 43 14.84 6.77 -5.18
N ALA A 44 14.15 7.00 -4.05
CA ALA A 44 13.82 5.96 -3.09
C ALA A 44 12.72 5.03 -3.65
N GLU A 45 12.87 3.74 -3.41
CA GLU A 45 11.97 2.69 -3.93
C GLU A 45 11.20 1.94 -2.83
N ASP A 46 11.49 2.23 -1.56
CA ASP A 46 11.01 1.51 -0.38
C ASP A 46 10.14 2.35 0.55
N TRP A 47 9.74 3.54 0.10
CA TRP A 47 8.92 4.47 0.88
C TRP A 47 7.43 4.13 0.86
N GLY A 48 6.97 3.34 -0.12
CA GLY A 48 5.55 3.09 -0.35
C GLY A 48 5.17 3.12 -1.83
N TRP A 49 3.91 3.42 -2.07
CA TRP A 49 3.34 3.70 -3.38
C TRP A 49 2.05 4.51 -3.22
N LEU A 50 1.58 5.15 -4.30
CA LEU A 50 0.31 5.86 -4.33
C LEU A 50 -0.73 5.07 -5.11
N ALA A 51 -2.00 5.29 -4.81
CA ALA A 51 -3.09 4.81 -5.64
C ALA A 51 -4.32 5.71 -5.58
N VAL A 52 -5.18 5.54 -6.56
CA VAL A 52 -6.49 6.18 -6.64
C VAL A 52 -7.55 5.13 -6.32
N SER A 53 -8.47 5.48 -5.42
CA SER A 53 -9.61 4.65 -5.05
C SER A 53 -10.89 5.47 -5.06
N THR A 54 -11.97 4.84 -5.53
CA THR A 54 -13.35 5.35 -5.38
C THR A 54 -14.06 4.74 -4.17
N HIS A 55 -13.41 3.84 -3.42
CA HIS A 55 -13.97 3.20 -2.24
C HIS A 55 -13.84 4.07 -0.98
N PRO A 56 -14.73 3.92 0.02
CA PRO A 56 -14.56 4.58 1.31
C PRO A 56 -13.22 4.21 1.97
N PRO A 57 -12.55 5.14 2.69
CA PRO A 57 -11.25 4.88 3.32
C PRO A 57 -11.21 3.63 4.21
N GLN A 58 -12.29 3.35 4.95
CA GLN A 58 -12.38 2.15 5.79
C GLN A 58 -12.34 0.85 4.97
N VAL A 59 -12.95 0.83 3.77
CA VAL A 59 -12.93 -0.35 2.89
C VAL A 59 -11.51 -0.61 2.38
N VAL A 60 -10.80 0.45 1.98
CA VAL A 60 -9.39 0.37 1.58
C VAL A 60 -8.52 -0.14 2.73
N PHE A 61 -8.70 0.41 3.93
CA PHE A 61 -7.98 0.00 5.13
C PHE A 61 -8.19 -1.49 5.44
N GLU A 62 -9.44 -1.95 5.51
CA GLU A 62 -9.76 -3.35 5.80
C GLU A 62 -9.19 -4.31 4.76
N HIS A 63 -9.26 -3.93 3.47
CA HIS A 63 -8.66 -4.72 2.39
C HIS A 63 -7.16 -4.85 2.56
N LEU A 64 -6.44 -3.74 2.70
CA LEU A 64 -4.98 -3.75 2.91
C LEU A 64 -4.59 -4.51 4.18
N ARG A 65 -5.36 -4.38 5.26
CA ARG A 65 -5.15 -5.14 6.50
C ARG A 65 -5.30 -6.65 6.29
N SER A 66 -6.26 -7.07 5.46
CA SER A 66 -6.48 -8.49 5.14
C SER A 66 -5.29 -9.12 4.40
N LEU A 67 -4.52 -8.31 3.66
CA LEU A 67 -3.33 -8.72 2.92
C LEU A 67 -2.07 -8.86 3.80
N THR A 68 -2.18 -8.84 5.13
CA THR A 68 -1.01 -8.95 6.02
C THR A 68 -0.19 -10.23 5.77
N GLN A 69 -0.85 -11.31 5.40
CA GLN A 69 -0.23 -12.60 5.11
C GLN A 69 -0.77 -13.25 3.84
N VAL A 70 0.06 -14.06 3.21
CA VAL A 70 -0.30 -14.92 2.08
C VAL A 70 0.10 -16.36 2.37
N LYS A 71 -0.61 -17.31 1.75
CA LYS A 71 -0.33 -18.74 1.84
C LYS A 71 0.55 -19.18 0.69
N MET A 72 1.64 -19.84 1.03
CA MET A 72 2.56 -20.45 0.09
C MET A 72 2.03 -21.82 -0.37
N PRO A 73 2.50 -22.35 -1.53
CA PRO A 73 2.05 -23.65 -2.03
C PRO A 73 2.27 -24.84 -1.08
N ASP A 74 3.25 -24.73 -0.18
CA ASP A 74 3.55 -25.71 0.87
C ASP A 74 2.66 -25.54 2.12
N GLY A 75 1.76 -24.57 2.14
CA GLY A 75 0.86 -24.25 3.23
C GLY A 75 1.43 -23.28 4.27
N ALA A 76 2.68 -22.81 4.11
CA ALA A 76 3.25 -21.82 5.02
C ALA A 76 2.55 -20.45 4.88
N GLU A 77 2.33 -19.78 6.01
CA GLU A 77 1.85 -18.39 6.03
C GLU A 77 3.07 -17.46 6.16
N VAL A 78 3.21 -16.54 5.21
CA VAL A 78 4.31 -15.57 5.18
C VAL A 78 3.74 -14.16 5.12
N PHE A 79 4.47 -13.20 5.71
CA PHE A 79 4.10 -11.79 5.62
C PHE A 79 4.18 -11.31 4.18
N PHE A 80 3.10 -10.72 3.70
CA PHE A 80 3.06 -10.13 2.39
C PHE A 80 3.41 -8.65 2.49
N ARG A 81 4.64 -8.31 2.08
CA ARG A 81 5.20 -6.96 2.17
C ARG A 81 4.65 -6.01 1.10
N PHE A 82 3.34 -5.94 0.96
CA PHE A 82 2.67 -5.23 -0.14
C PHE A 82 2.93 -3.72 -0.15
N TRP A 83 3.36 -3.13 0.97
CA TRP A 83 3.65 -1.70 1.06
C TRP A 83 5.00 -1.31 0.46
N ASP A 84 5.92 -2.27 0.27
CA ASP A 84 7.25 -1.99 -0.28
C ASP A 84 7.20 -2.07 -1.80
N GLY A 85 7.43 -0.94 -2.46
CA GLY A 85 7.37 -0.79 -3.92
C GLY A 85 8.19 -1.82 -4.68
N ARG A 86 9.35 -2.21 -4.13
CA ARG A 86 10.26 -3.20 -4.73
C ARG A 86 9.67 -4.61 -4.76
N HIS A 87 8.73 -4.92 -3.86
CA HIS A 87 8.10 -6.23 -3.77
C HIS A 87 6.74 -6.27 -4.47
N ILE A 88 5.91 -5.23 -4.30
CA ILE A 88 4.56 -5.23 -4.87
C ILE A 88 4.56 -5.00 -6.38
N TYR A 89 5.47 -4.16 -6.90
CA TYR A 89 5.57 -3.89 -8.34
C TYR A 89 5.71 -5.16 -9.20
N PRO A 90 6.74 -6.03 -8.99
CA PRO A 90 6.91 -7.21 -9.84
C PRO A 90 5.76 -8.22 -9.70
N ILE A 91 5.04 -8.22 -8.57
CA ILE A 91 3.87 -9.06 -8.37
C ILE A 91 2.71 -8.56 -9.24
N LEU A 92 2.38 -7.27 -9.18
CA LEU A 92 1.30 -6.70 -9.98
C LEU A 92 1.63 -6.75 -11.48
N GLU A 93 2.87 -6.46 -11.86
CA GLU A 93 3.34 -6.58 -13.25
C GLU A 93 3.21 -8.03 -13.76
N GLY A 94 3.60 -9.01 -12.94
CA GLY A 94 3.49 -10.43 -13.30
C GLY A 94 2.04 -10.95 -13.35
N LEU A 95 1.15 -10.39 -12.54
CA LEU A 95 -0.28 -10.72 -12.57
C LEU A 95 -1.02 -10.10 -13.77
N GLY A 96 -0.57 -8.94 -14.25
CA GLY A 96 -1.22 -8.21 -15.34
C GLY A 96 -2.69 -7.92 -15.00
N GLU A 97 -3.61 -8.30 -15.89
CA GLU A 97 -5.06 -8.12 -15.69
C GLU A 97 -5.59 -8.77 -14.40
N ALA A 98 -4.94 -9.84 -13.91
CA ALA A 98 -5.35 -10.51 -12.66
C ALA A 98 -4.98 -9.69 -11.40
N ALA A 99 -4.22 -8.60 -11.53
CA ALA A 99 -3.86 -7.73 -10.40
C ALA A 99 -5.10 -7.16 -9.68
N VAL A 100 -6.21 -6.96 -10.41
CA VAL A 100 -7.49 -6.49 -9.85
C VAL A 100 -8.08 -7.47 -8.84
N GLU A 101 -7.74 -8.76 -8.91
CA GLU A 101 -8.19 -9.75 -7.93
C GLU A 101 -7.46 -9.60 -6.58
N VAL A 102 -6.24 -9.07 -6.59
CA VAL A 102 -5.42 -8.85 -5.39
C VAL A 102 -5.67 -7.48 -4.77
N LEU A 103 -5.81 -6.45 -5.60
CA LEU A 103 -6.03 -5.06 -5.17
C LEU A 103 -7.32 -4.47 -5.78
N PRO A 104 -8.50 -5.07 -5.57
CA PRO A 104 -9.77 -4.62 -6.17
C PRO A 104 -10.21 -3.22 -5.71
N VAL A 105 -9.62 -2.70 -4.63
CA VAL A 105 -10.03 -1.41 -4.05
C VAL A 105 -9.45 -0.20 -4.76
N PHE A 106 -8.55 -0.36 -5.73
CA PHE A 106 -7.90 0.75 -6.43
C PHE A 106 -8.08 0.67 -7.94
N ASP A 107 -8.21 1.84 -8.56
CA ASP A 107 -8.38 1.99 -10.01
C ASP A 107 -7.03 2.09 -10.74
N ARG A 108 -6.04 2.73 -10.10
CA ARG A 108 -4.73 3.06 -10.66
C ARG A 108 -3.69 3.19 -9.54
N TYR A 109 -2.44 2.88 -9.86
CA TYR A 109 -1.31 2.92 -8.92
C TYR A 109 -0.13 3.70 -9.50
N LEU A 110 0.67 4.31 -8.62
CA LEU A 110 1.99 4.82 -8.92
C LEU A 110 2.99 4.15 -7.97
N ILE A 111 3.83 3.29 -8.52
CA ILE A 111 4.83 2.53 -7.76
C ILE A 111 6.20 2.80 -8.36
N ASN A 112 7.12 3.35 -7.57
CA ASN A 112 8.51 3.66 -7.97
C ASN A 112 8.59 4.40 -9.32
N GLY A 113 7.77 5.44 -9.48
CA GLY A 113 7.71 6.26 -10.69
C GLY A 113 6.97 5.65 -11.89
N ARG A 114 6.40 4.44 -11.73
CA ARG A 114 5.68 3.71 -12.79
C ARG A 114 4.18 3.73 -12.53
N ALA A 115 3.41 4.16 -13.53
CA ALA A 115 1.96 4.07 -13.50
C ALA A 115 1.51 2.67 -13.95
N LEU A 116 0.68 2.02 -13.13
CA LEU A 116 0.00 0.77 -13.43
C LEU A 116 -1.52 0.96 -13.36
#